data_AF-A0A7C8AM09-F1
#
_entry.id   AF-A0A7C8AM09-F1
#
_cell.length_a   1.000
_cell.length_b   1.000
_cell.length_c   1.000
_cell.angle_alpha   90.00
_cell.angle_beta   90.00
_cell.angle_gamma   90.00
#
_symmetry.space_group_name_H-M   'P 1'
#
loop_
_entity.id
_entity.type
_entity.pdbx_description
1 polymer ?
#
loop_
_entity_poly.entity_id
_entity_poly.type
_entity_poly.pdbx_seq_one_letter_code
_entity_poly.pdbx_strand_id
1 'polypeptide(L)'
;MHDSKHFIQELIGRILLIVFAVLSVDKRWWLPIVVAPLFWQLWDLTAGRRSRINHPIFKLIADGITWIVWLAYIAYSIFGFGLNIGHWYGWVLGVVIGLVVAQFLGLLWPYRWHLEGIESTL
;
A
#
# COMPACT_ATOMS: atom_id res chain seq x y z
N MET A 1 14.73 0.75 21.10
CA MET A 1 14.32 -0.68 21.04
C MET A 1 12.83 -0.85 20.75
N HIS A 2 11.96 0.12 21.06
CA HIS A 2 10.52 0.05 20.74
C HIS A 2 10.23 0.38 19.26
N ASP A 3 10.91 1.39 18.70
CA ASP A 3 10.75 1.78 17.28
C ASP A 3 11.16 0.68 16.30
N SER A 4 12.20 -0.09 16.63
CA SER A 4 12.67 -1.18 15.77
C SER A 4 11.63 -2.30 15.65
N LYS A 5 10.85 -2.57 16.71
CA LYS A 5 9.78 -3.58 16.65
C LYS A 5 8.64 -3.14 15.74
N HIS A 6 8.25 -1.86 15.82
CA HIS A 6 7.20 -1.30 14.97
C HIS A 6 7.63 -1.23 13.50
N PHE A 7 8.87 -0.82 13.24
CA PHE A 7 9.43 -0.85 11.89
C PHE A 7 9.46 -2.27 11.30
N ILE A 8 9.91 -3.26 12.06
CA ILE A 8 9.92 -4.67 11.62
C ILE A 8 8.49 -5.15 11.33
N GLN A 9 7.53 -4.82 12.20
CA GLN A 9 6.13 -5.19 12.00
C GLN A 9 5.55 -4.57 10.72
N GLU A 10 5.82 -3.28 10.47
CA GLU A 10 5.39 -2.59 9.25
C GLU A 10 6.03 -3.22 8.00
N LEU A 11 7.32 -3.56 8.07
CA LEU A 11 8.05 -4.24 7.01
C LEU A 11 7.45 -5.62 6.70
N ILE A 12 7.16 -6.42 7.74
CA ILE A 12 6.51 -7.73 7.60
C ILE A 12 5.15 -7.58 6.92
N GLY A 13 4.33 -6.61 7.34
CA GLY A 13 3.03 -6.34 6.71
C GLY A 13 3.15 -6.07 5.22
N ARG A 14 4.13 -5.27 4.80
CA ARG A 14 4.37 -4.95 3.38
C ARG A 14 4.87 -6.16 2.59
N ILE A 15 5.76 -6.97 3.17
CA ILE A 15 6.23 -8.21 2.54
C ILE A 15 5.05 -9.16 2.34
N LEU A 16 4.23 -9.37 3.37
CA LEU A 16 3.05 -10.24 3.27
C LEU A 16 2.05 -9.71 2.24
N LEU A 17 1.81 -8.39 2.19
CA LEU A 17 0.97 -7.76 1.19
C LEU A 17 1.44 -8.09 -0.23
N ILE A 18 2.74 -7.94 -0.50
CA ILE A 18 3.32 -8.25 -1.82
C ILE A 18 3.15 -9.74 -2.13
N VAL A 19 3.42 -10.62 -1.17
CA VAL A 19 3.27 -12.08 -1.36
C VAL A 19 1.83 -12.44 -1.69
N PHE A 20 0.85 -11.96 -0.92
CA PHE A 20 -0.57 -12.23 -1.18
C PHE A 20 -1.02 -11.64 -2.52
N ALA A 21 -0.57 -10.43 -2.86
CA ALA A 21 -0.85 -9.82 -4.15
C ALA A 21 -0.31 -10.67 -5.29
N VAL A 22 0.95 -11.10 -5.24
CA VAL A 22 1.58 -11.94 -6.28
C VAL A 22 0.87 -13.29 -6.42
N LEU A 23 0.60 -13.98 -5.30
CA LEU A 23 -0.11 -15.27 -5.32
C LEU A 23 -1.53 -15.16 -5.91
N SER A 24 -2.15 -13.98 -5.77
CA SER A 24 -3.49 -13.74 -6.30
C SER A 24 -3.51 -13.51 -7.83
N VAL A 25 -2.38 -13.10 -8.43
CA VAL A 25 -2.24 -12.90 -9.88
C VAL A 25 -2.55 -14.18 -10.64
N ASP A 26 -2.02 -15.32 -10.17
CA ASP A 26 -2.19 -16.64 -10.81
C ASP A 26 -3.63 -17.13 -10.82
N LYS A 27 -4.50 -16.57 -9.97
CA LYS A 27 -5.91 -16.94 -9.89
C LYS A 27 -6.76 -16.10 -10.84
N ARG A 28 -6.64 -14.77 -10.77
CA ARG A 28 -7.28 -13.82 -11.69
C ARG A 28 -6.44 -12.53 -11.73
N TRP A 29 -6.29 -11.95 -12.92
CA TRP A 29 -5.52 -10.71 -13.12
C TRP A 29 -6.02 -9.50 -12.31
N TRP A 30 -7.32 -9.43 -12.00
CA TRP A 30 -7.88 -8.34 -11.20
C TRP A 30 -7.85 -8.63 -9.70
N LEU A 31 -7.55 -9.85 -9.28
CA LEU A 31 -7.59 -10.24 -7.87
C LEU A 31 -6.59 -9.48 -6.98
N PRO A 32 -5.34 -9.20 -7.42
CA PRO A 32 -4.40 -8.39 -6.63
C PRO A 32 -4.94 -7.01 -6.31
N ILE A 33 -5.82 -6.50 -7.17
CA ILE A 33 -6.42 -5.18 -7.01
C ILE A 33 -7.34 -5.15 -5.79
N VAL A 34 -7.95 -6.28 -5.44
CA VAL A 34 -8.86 -6.42 -4.29
C VAL A 34 -8.14 -7.02 -3.08
N VAL A 35 -7.23 -7.97 -3.27
CA VAL A 35 -6.54 -8.66 -2.18
C VAL A 35 -5.58 -7.73 -1.44
N ALA A 36 -4.81 -6.91 -2.16
CA ALA A 36 -3.87 -5.99 -1.54
C ALA A 36 -4.54 -4.98 -0.58
N PRO A 37 -5.60 -4.22 -0.97
CA PRO A 37 -6.28 -3.30 -0.06
C PRO A 37 -6.93 -3.99 1.12
N LEU A 38 -7.60 -5.13 0.89
CA LEU A 38 -8.26 -5.86 1.98
C LEU A 38 -7.24 -6.38 2.98
N PHE A 39 -6.14 -6.98 2.51
CA PHE A 39 -5.08 -7.46 3.38
C PHE A 39 -4.48 -6.30 4.18
N TRP A 40 -4.16 -5.17 3.54
CA TRP A 40 -3.56 -4.03 4.23
C TRP A 40 -4.49 -3.46 5.30
N GLN A 41 -5.78 -3.33 5.01
CA GLN A 41 -6.75 -2.85 5.99
C GLN A 41 -6.87 -3.82 7.18
N LEU A 42 -6.89 -5.13 6.93
CA LEU A 42 -6.88 -6.14 7.99
C LEU A 42 -5.58 -6.10 8.81
N TRP A 43 -4.44 -5.90 8.15
CA TRP A 43 -3.15 -5.72 8.80
C TRP A 43 -3.17 -4.47 9.67
N ASP A 44 -3.63 -3.34 9.17
CA ASP A 44 -3.67 -2.08 9.92
C ASP A 44 -4.61 -2.16 11.14
N LEU A 45 -5.74 -2.86 11.01
CA LEU A 45 -6.66 -3.14 12.11
C LEU A 45 -6.04 -4.00 13.21
N THR A 46 -5.16 -4.95 12.87
CA THR A 46 -4.56 -5.90 13.81
C THR A 46 -3.22 -5.43 14.38
N ALA A 47 -2.42 -4.74 13.57
CA ALA A 47 -1.03 -4.40 13.81
C ALA A 47 -0.76 -2.89 13.93
N GLY A 48 -1.60 -2.04 13.34
CA GLY A 48 -1.23 -0.66 12.96
C GLY A 48 -1.87 0.49 13.74
N ARG A 49 -3.02 0.30 14.41
CA ARG A 49 -3.72 1.43 15.08
C ARG A 49 -2.95 2.17 16.20
N ARG A 50 -1.78 1.70 16.66
CA ARG A 50 -1.08 2.27 17.83
C ARG A 50 0.46 2.37 17.73
N SER A 51 1.06 2.04 16.59
CA SER A 51 2.50 1.85 16.48
C SER A 51 3.16 3.03 15.76
N ARG A 52 3.82 3.91 16.52
CA ARG A 52 4.62 5.03 15.96
C ARG A 52 6.06 4.60 15.71
N ILE A 53 6.65 5.10 14.63
CA ILE A 53 8.08 4.99 14.33
C ILE A 53 8.67 6.39 14.46
N ASN A 54 9.33 6.67 15.58
CA ASN A 54 9.89 7.99 15.85
C ASN A 54 11.29 8.18 15.27
N HIS A 55 11.97 7.10 14.91
CA HIS A 55 13.34 7.16 14.39
C HIS A 55 13.35 7.66 12.93
N PRO A 56 14.06 8.77 12.62
CA PRO A 56 13.95 9.45 11.32
C PRO A 56 14.39 8.58 10.14
N ILE A 57 15.44 7.77 10.32
CA ILE A 57 15.92 6.85 9.27
C ILE A 57 14.89 5.74 8.97
N PHE A 58 14.31 5.12 10.01
CA PHE A 58 13.31 4.06 9.82
C PHE A 58 12.03 4.61 9.21
N LYS A 59 11.67 5.83 9.60
CA LYS A 59 10.57 6.59 9.00
C LYS A 59 10.78 6.78 7.49
N LEU A 60 11.93 7.34 7.10
CA LEU A 60 12.28 7.58 5.70
C LEU A 60 12.27 6.29 4.88
N ILE A 61 12.82 5.19 5.41
CA ILE A 61 12.82 3.89 4.74
C ILE A 61 11.39 3.38 4.56
N ALA A 62 10.58 3.41 5.61
CA ALA A 62 9.19 2.97 5.54
C ALA A 62 8.38 3.81 4.54
N ASP A 63 8.56 5.13 4.52
CA ASP A 63 7.95 6.02 3.53
C ASP A 63 8.40 5.66 2.11
N GLY A 64 9.71 5.50 1.89
CA GLY A 64 10.26 5.09 0.60
C GLY A 64 9.67 3.76 0.09
N ILE A 65 9.57 2.75 0.96
CA ILE A 65 8.93 1.48 0.62
C ILE A 65 7.44 1.69 0.28
N THR A 66 6.76 2.63 0.94
CA THR A 66 5.35 2.98 0.65
C THR A 66 5.20 3.47 -0.76
N TRP A 67 6.02 4.45 -1.13
CA TRP A 67 6.02 5.01 -2.47
C TRP A 67 6.33 3.96 -3.54
N ILE A 68 7.30 3.08 -3.30
CA ILE A 68 7.65 2.01 -4.25
C ILE A 68 6.48 1.03 -4.42
N VAL A 69 5.89 0.54 -3.33
CA VAL A 69 4.75 -0.38 -3.38
C VAL A 69 3.56 0.28 -4.06
N TRP A 70 3.31 1.55 -3.77
CA TRP A 70 2.26 2.36 -4.39
C TRP A 70 2.44 2.50 -5.90
N LEU A 71 3.63 2.89 -6.36
CA LEU A 71 3.93 3.01 -7.79
C LEU A 71 3.82 1.67 -8.52
N ALA A 72 4.36 0.60 -7.92
CA ALA A 72 4.27 -0.75 -8.47
C ALA A 72 2.81 -1.20 -8.62
N TYR A 73 1.98 -0.90 -7.63
CA TYR A 73 0.56 -1.23 -7.65
C TYR A 73 -0.21 -0.45 -8.72
N ILE A 74 0.04 0.86 -8.85
CA ILE A 74 -0.58 1.68 -9.92
C ILE A 74 -0.15 1.16 -11.29
N ALA A 75 1.14 0.90 -11.49
CA ALA A 75 1.64 0.34 -12.74
C ALA A 75 0.94 -0.99 -13.06
N TYR A 76 0.85 -1.90 -12.08
CA TYR A 76 0.13 -3.16 -12.23
C TYR A 76 -1.33 -2.96 -12.66
N SER A 77 -2.05 -2.03 -12.03
CA SER A 77 -3.44 -1.72 -12.39
C SER A 77 -3.54 -1.21 -13.84
N ILE A 78 -2.68 -0.27 -14.23
CA ILE A 78 -2.68 0.29 -15.59
C ILE A 78 -2.42 -0.80 -16.64
N PHE A 79 -1.37 -1.60 -16.46
CA PHE A 79 -1.04 -2.67 -17.41
C PHE A 79 -2.07 -3.80 -17.38
N GLY A 80 -2.53 -4.19 -16.20
CA GLY A 80 -3.55 -5.24 -16.02
C GLY A 80 -4.84 -4.91 -16.75
N PHE A 81 -5.39 -3.71 -16.54
CA PHE A 81 -6.60 -3.27 -17.23
C PHE A 81 -6.35 -2.96 -18.72
N GLY A 82 -5.25 -2.30 -19.06
CA GLY A 82 -4.92 -1.96 -20.44
C GLY A 82 -4.81 -3.19 -21.35
N LEU A 83 -4.09 -4.23 -20.89
CA LEU A 83 -3.90 -5.46 -21.65
C LEU A 83 -5.16 -6.34 -21.70
N ASN A 84 -5.93 -6.45 -20.60
CA ASN A 84 -7.09 -7.34 -20.57
C ASN A 84 -8.34 -6.74 -21.24
N ILE A 85 -8.49 -5.41 -21.29
CA ILE A 85 -9.62 -4.76 -21.97
C ILE A 85 -9.35 -4.59 -23.46
N GLY A 86 -8.10 -4.38 -23.88
CA GLY A 86 -7.72 -4.29 -25.29
C GLY A 86 -8.16 -2.99 -26.00
N HIS A 87 -8.67 -2.00 -25.26
CA HIS A 87 -9.09 -0.71 -25.78
C HIS A 87 -8.42 0.45 -25.01
N TRP A 88 -8.39 1.64 -25.63
CA TRP A 88 -7.77 2.84 -25.06
C TRP A 88 -8.32 3.20 -23.67
N TYR A 89 -9.62 2.99 -23.44
CA TYR A 89 -10.27 3.29 -22.16
C TYR A 89 -9.85 2.31 -21.05
N GLY A 90 -9.30 1.14 -21.38
CA GLY A 90 -8.77 0.20 -20.39
C GLY A 90 -7.56 0.77 -19.63
N TRP A 91 -6.71 1.52 -20.31
CA TRP A 91 -5.57 2.22 -19.69
C TRP A 91 -6.06 3.30 -18.72
N VAL A 92 -7.06 4.09 -19.13
CA VAL A 92 -7.66 5.14 -18.29
C VAL A 92 -8.35 4.52 -17.07
N LEU A 93 -9.12 3.44 -17.25
CA LEU A 93 -9.73 2.69 -16.15
C LEU A 93 -8.67 2.16 -15.19
N GLY A 94 -7.56 1.63 -15.69
CA GLY A 94 -6.45 1.17 -14.87
C GLY A 94 -5.83 2.28 -14.02
N VAL A 95 -5.69 3.50 -14.55
CA VAL A 95 -5.24 4.67 -13.78
C VAL A 95 -6.26 5.00 -12.68
N VAL A 96 -7.54 5.15 -13.04
CA VAL A 96 -8.59 5.54 -12.09
C VAL A 96 -8.73 4.51 -10.97
N ILE A 97 -8.80 3.23 -11.30
CA ILE A 97 -8.90 2.15 -10.31
C ILE A 97 -7.62 2.08 -9.47
N GLY A 98 -6.45 2.22 -10.08
CA GLY A 98 -5.17 2.24 -9.38
C GLY A 98 -5.12 3.35 -8.33
N LEU A 99 -5.56 4.56 -8.67
CA LEU A 99 -5.64 5.70 -7.74
C LEU A 99 -6.68 5.50 -6.64
N VAL A 100 -7.87 5.02 -6.99
CA VAL A 100 -8.95 4.76 -6.02
C VAL A 100 -8.50 3.71 -5.00
N VAL A 101 -7.91 2.61 -5.44
CA VAL A 101 -7.48 1.56 -4.51
C VAL A 101 -6.24 1.96 -3.73
N ALA A 102 -5.31 2.69 -4.34
CA ALA A 102 -4.20 3.31 -3.62
C ALA A 102 -4.65 4.22 -2.47
N GLN A 103 -5.78 4.92 -2.66
CA GLN A 103 -6.38 5.73 -1.62
C GLN A 103 -6.88 4.86 -0.46
N PHE A 104 -7.60 3.78 -0.77
CA PHE A 104 -8.12 2.84 0.24
C PHE A 104 -7.03 2.06 0.98
N LEU A 105 -5.89 1.84 0.31
CA LEU A 105 -4.68 1.29 0.92
C LEU A 105 -4.01 2.28 1.90
N GLY A 106 -4.45 3.53 1.97
CA GLY A 106 -3.75 4.56 2.74
C GLY A 106 -2.32 4.75 2.27
N LEU A 107 -2.00 4.45 1.00
CA LEU A 107 -0.66 4.66 0.45
C LEU A 107 -0.48 6.10 -0.04
N LEU A 108 -1.57 6.74 -0.48
CA LEU A 108 -1.61 8.15 -0.86
C LEU A 108 -1.54 9.09 0.36
N TRP A 109 -2.20 8.71 1.45
CA TRP A 109 -2.11 9.37 2.75
C TRP A 109 -2.13 8.33 3.88
N PRO A 110 -0.98 7.74 4.23
CA PRO A 110 -0.85 6.91 5.40
C PRO A 110 -1.39 7.63 6.63
N TYR A 111 -2.25 6.95 7.39
CA TYR A 111 -2.76 7.47 8.67
C TYR A 111 -1.62 7.89 9.61
N ARG A 112 -0.44 7.27 9.48
CA ARG A 112 0.81 7.69 10.12
C ARG A 112 1.16 9.16 9.85
N TRP A 113 1.07 9.64 8.62
CA TRP A 113 1.36 11.04 8.27
C TRP A 113 0.35 12.01 8.90
N HIS A 114 -0.91 11.58 9.07
CA HIS A 114 -1.92 12.38 9.78
C HIS A 114 -1.59 12.50 11.28
N LEU A 115 -1.20 11.39 11.93
CA LEU A 115 -0.78 11.39 13.33
C LEU A 115 0.47 12.24 13.57
N GLU A 116 1.40 12.29 12.62
CA GLU A 116 2.60 13.13 12.67
C GLU A 116 2.29 14.63 12.50
N GLY A 117 1.31 14.98 11.65
CA GLY A 117 0.94 16.38 11.40
C GLY A 117 0.23 17.08 12.57
N ILE A 118 -0.43 16.32 13.45
CA ILE A 118 -1.07 16.85 14.67
C ILE A 118 -0.03 17.24 15.73
N GLU A 119 1.17 16.65 15.69
CA GLU A 119 2.22 16.86 16.68
C GLU A 119 3.14 18.05 16.34
N SER A 120 3.23 18.47 15.07
CA SER A 120 3.94 19.69 14.68
C SER A 120 3.18 20.98 15.01
N THR A 121 1.93 20.87 15.44
CA THR A 121 1.03 21.99 15.75
C THR A 121 0.84 22.22 17.26
N LEU A 122 1.38 21.34 18.11
CA LEU A 122 1.41 21.48 19.58
C LEU A 122 2.83 21.81 20.05
#